data_AF-A0A938ICK5-F1
#
_entry.id   AF-A0A938ICK5-F1
#
_cell.length_a   1.000
_cell.length_b   1.000
_cell.length_c   1.000
_cell.angle_alpha   90.00
_cell.angle_beta   90.00
_cell.angle_gamma   90.00
#
_symmetry.space_group_name_H-M   'P 1'
#
loop_
_entity.id
_entity.type
_entity.pdbx_description
1 polymer ?
#
loop_
_entity_poly.entity_id
_entity_poly.type
_entity_poly.pdbx_seq_one_letter_code
_entity_poly.pdbx_strand_id
1 'polypeptide(L)'
;MNSPAAPGPVHALDAAVAHALQELGRLRVAPPRALLLFGTGFSTLPERLTHARSHELGTLGFPRPWHSRRLWTGTLDDCPVWMIEDLLGDPQREAQEAPHEAAFPCWVAARAGARVLLHTSAGLGLQRDGDAGPQPGTLVALRDHVNLSGTTPLVGLGGSQLGPLFPDVTRLHHVGLRRAALARAERRGLR
;
A
#
# COMPACT_ATOMS: atom_id res chain seq x y z
N MET A 1 -42.50 4.77 14.69
CA MET A 1 -41.75 4.95 13.43
C MET A 1 -40.45 5.65 13.80
N ASN A 2 -39.33 4.92 13.86
CA ASN A 2 -38.03 5.54 14.10
C ASN A 2 -37.58 6.21 12.80
N SER A 3 -37.53 7.54 12.78
CA SER A 3 -36.83 8.27 11.72
C SER A 3 -35.38 7.78 11.65
N PRO A 4 -34.80 7.61 10.45
CA PRO A 4 -33.38 7.32 10.34
C PRO A 4 -32.63 8.48 11.00
N ALA A 5 -31.76 8.15 11.97
CA ALA A 5 -30.88 9.12 12.59
C ALA A 5 -30.09 9.82 11.47
N ALA A 6 -30.00 11.16 11.55
CA ALA A 6 -29.18 11.92 10.62
C ALA A 6 -27.77 11.31 10.58
N PRO A 7 -27.15 11.17 9.38
CA PRO A 7 -25.82 10.61 9.30
C PRO A 7 -24.89 11.43 10.21
N GLY A 8 -24.21 10.73 11.13
CA GLY A 8 -23.22 11.35 12.01
C GLY A 8 -22.12 12.04 11.20
N PRO A 9 -21.26 12.85 11.85
CA PRO A 9 -20.19 13.55 11.16
C PRO A 9 -19.32 12.56 10.35
N VAL A 10 -19.05 12.90 9.09
CA VAL A 10 -18.18 12.10 8.21
C VAL A 10 -16.79 12.06 8.84
N HIS A 11 -16.25 10.85 9.01
CA HIS A 11 -14.92 10.65 9.55
C HIS A 11 -13.86 11.32 8.64
N ALA A 12 -12.86 11.98 9.23
CA ALA A 12 -11.90 12.81 8.49
C ALA A 12 -11.14 12.04 7.40
N LEU A 13 -10.76 10.79 7.68
CA LEU A 13 -10.11 9.92 6.70
C LEU A 13 -11.02 9.66 5.49
N ASP A 14 -12.32 9.42 5.70
CA ASP A 14 -13.28 9.13 4.63
C ASP A 14 -13.44 10.33 3.70
N ALA A 15 -13.52 11.53 4.28
CA ALA A 15 -13.56 12.78 3.53
C ALA A 15 -12.27 12.99 2.72
N ALA A 16 -11.10 12.76 3.32
CA ALA A 16 -9.81 12.88 2.64
C ALA A 16 -9.66 11.87 1.48
N VAL A 17 -10.06 10.61 1.70
CA VAL A 17 -10.05 9.59 0.64
C VAL A 17 -11.02 9.94 -0.48
N ALA A 18 -12.22 10.44 -0.16
CA ALA A 18 -13.18 10.89 -1.17
C ALA A 18 -12.64 12.05 -2.00
N HIS A 19 -11.98 13.01 -1.36
CA HIS A 19 -11.32 14.12 -2.06
C HIS A 19 -10.22 13.64 -3.01
N ALA A 20 -9.34 12.75 -2.55
CA ALA A 20 -8.29 12.18 -3.40
C ALA A 20 -8.85 11.44 -4.62
N LEU A 21 -9.93 10.66 -4.44
CA LEU A 21 -10.62 9.99 -5.54
C LEU A 21 -11.26 10.97 -6.53
N GLN A 22 -11.79 12.10 -6.04
CA GLN A 22 -12.33 13.15 -6.91
C GLN A 22 -11.24 13.77 -7.78
N GLU A 23 -10.07 14.10 -7.21
CA GLU A 23 -8.96 14.66 -7.98
C GLU A 23 -8.40 13.65 -8.99
N LEU A 24 -8.29 12.38 -8.62
CA LEU A 24 -7.94 11.30 -9.54
C LEU A 24 -8.96 11.15 -10.69
N GLY A 25 -10.25 11.32 -10.39
CA GLY A 25 -11.32 11.33 -11.37
C GLY A 25 -11.23 12.50 -12.36
N ARG A 26 -10.89 13.71 -11.87
CA ARG A 26 -10.64 14.89 -12.72
C ARG A 26 -9.49 14.66 -13.70
N LEU A 27 -8.44 13.96 -13.25
CA LEU A 27 -7.29 13.59 -14.06
C LEU A 27 -7.52 12.35 -14.95
N ARG A 28 -8.72 11.75 -14.89
CA ARG A 28 -9.09 10.53 -15.61
C ARG A 28 -8.09 9.40 -15.35
N VAL A 29 -7.70 9.23 -14.08
CA VAL A 29 -6.86 8.10 -13.67
C VAL A 29 -7.72 6.84 -13.64
N ALA A 30 -7.29 5.81 -14.36
CA ALA A 30 -7.99 4.54 -14.38
C ALA A 30 -7.89 3.85 -13.01
N PRO A 31 -8.95 3.14 -12.56
CA PRO A 31 -8.92 2.38 -11.32
C PRO A 31 -7.89 1.24 -11.42
N PRO A 32 -7.06 1.04 -10.38
CA PRO A 32 -6.04 0.01 -10.39
C PRO A 32 -6.64 -1.37 -10.05
N ARG A 33 -6.04 -2.43 -10.57
CA ARG A 33 -6.24 -3.79 -10.03
C ARG A 33 -5.30 -4.07 -8.87
N ALA A 34 -4.11 -3.49 -8.89
CA ALA A 34 -3.11 -3.62 -7.83
C ALA A 34 -2.44 -2.29 -7.48
N LEU A 35 -2.16 -2.12 -6.19
CA LEU A 35 -1.22 -1.13 -5.68
C LEU A 35 0.14 -1.79 -5.49
N LEU A 36 1.19 -1.19 -6.03
CA LEU A 36 2.57 -1.57 -5.80
C LEU A 36 3.21 -0.49 -4.93
N LEU A 37 3.37 -0.77 -3.64
CA LEU A 37 3.94 0.15 -2.66
C LEU A 37 5.36 -0.32 -2.34
N PHE A 38 6.36 0.31 -2.93
CA PHE A 38 7.73 -0.21 -2.89
C PHE A 38 8.60 0.60 -1.95
N GLY A 39 9.05 -0.01 -0.86
CA GLY A 39 10.03 0.60 0.03
C GLY A 39 11.48 0.40 -0.43
N THR A 40 11.74 -0.60 -1.28
CA THR A 40 13.02 -0.79 -1.97
C THR A 40 12.82 -1.28 -3.39
N GLY A 41 13.81 -1.03 -4.25
CA GLY A 41 13.76 -1.48 -5.65
C GLY A 41 12.82 -0.66 -6.54
N PHE A 42 12.33 0.50 -6.10
CA PHE A 42 11.40 1.35 -6.84
C PHE A 42 12.00 1.94 -8.13
N SER A 43 13.25 2.44 -8.06
CA SER A 43 14.01 3.14 -9.12
C SER A 43 13.43 3.08 -10.55
N THR A 44 13.72 2.04 -11.32
CA THR A 44 13.38 1.92 -12.75
C THR A 44 12.05 1.20 -13.00
N LEU A 45 11.31 0.79 -11.95
CA LEU A 45 10.05 0.08 -12.11
C LEU A 45 8.96 0.91 -12.82
N PRO A 46 8.82 2.22 -12.56
CA PRO A 46 7.86 3.04 -13.31
C PRO A 46 8.10 3.06 -14.82
N GLU A 47 9.35 2.93 -15.28
CA GLU A 47 9.70 2.89 -16.71
C GLU A 47 9.16 1.65 -17.42
N ARG A 48 8.78 0.61 -16.66
CA ARG A 48 8.18 -0.62 -17.19
C ARG A 48 6.68 -0.50 -17.44
N LEU A 49 6.06 0.61 -17.03
CA LEU A 49 4.63 0.83 -17.24
C LEU A 49 4.34 1.21 -18.68
N THR A 50 3.37 0.53 -19.28
CA THR A 50 2.75 1.00 -20.52
C THR A 50 1.71 2.07 -20.19
N HIS A 51 1.67 3.14 -20.99
CA HIS A 51 0.85 4.35 -20.75
C HIS A 51 1.15 5.03 -19.41
N ALA A 52 2.42 5.06 -19.02
CA ALA A 52 2.88 5.65 -17.77
C ALA A 52 2.48 7.13 -17.64
N ARG A 53 1.84 7.48 -16.53
CA ARG A 53 1.63 8.87 -16.09
C ARG A 53 2.07 8.99 -14.64
N SER A 54 2.53 10.17 -14.24
CA SER A 54 2.88 10.44 -12.84
C SER A 54 2.19 11.71 -12.33
N HIS A 55 1.78 11.65 -11.07
CA HIS A 55 1.06 12.71 -10.37
C HIS A 55 1.65 12.92 -9.00
N GLU A 56 1.85 14.16 -8.59
CA GLU A 56 2.32 14.49 -7.23
C GLU A 56 1.21 14.21 -6.23
N LEU A 57 1.50 13.42 -5.20
CA LEU A 57 0.48 13.00 -4.24
C LEU A 57 -0.12 14.18 -3.48
N GLY A 58 0.68 15.22 -3.18
CA GLY A 58 0.17 16.45 -2.56
C GLY A 58 -0.90 17.16 -3.39
N THR A 59 -0.78 17.14 -4.72
CA THR A 59 -1.80 17.71 -5.62
C THR A 59 -3.10 16.90 -5.67
N LEU A 60 -3.05 15.65 -5.21
CA LEU A 60 -4.18 14.74 -5.09
C LEU A 60 -4.78 14.74 -3.68
N GLY A 61 -4.36 15.65 -2.80
CA GLY A 61 -4.89 15.75 -1.43
C GLY A 61 -4.46 14.61 -0.51
N PHE A 62 -3.39 13.89 -0.83
CA PHE A 62 -2.76 12.97 0.12
C PHE A 62 -2.19 13.78 1.30
N PRO A 63 -2.09 13.22 2.52
CA PRO A 63 -1.56 13.96 3.66
C PRO A 63 -0.06 14.22 3.52
N ARG A 64 0.46 15.14 4.35
CA ARG A 64 1.85 15.61 4.36
C ARG A 64 2.93 14.53 4.17
N PRO A 65 2.84 13.34 4.79
CA PRO A 65 3.90 12.33 4.69
C PRO A 65 4.13 11.85 3.25
N TRP A 66 3.11 11.97 2.41
CA TRP A 66 3.11 11.50 1.05
C TRP A 66 3.31 12.62 0.03
N HIS A 67 3.22 13.90 0.42
CA HIS A 67 3.17 15.03 -0.52
C HIS A 67 4.29 15.03 -1.57
N SER A 68 5.52 14.72 -1.14
CA SER A 68 6.72 14.73 -1.99
C SER A 68 6.82 13.51 -2.91
N ARG A 69 6.00 12.48 -2.69
CA ARG A 69 6.00 11.26 -3.49
C ARG A 69 5.08 11.41 -4.69
N ARG A 70 5.28 10.50 -5.65
CA ARG A 70 4.50 10.46 -6.89
C ARG A 70 3.67 9.18 -6.95
N LEU A 71 2.42 9.33 -7.38
CA LEU A 71 1.63 8.23 -7.89
C LEU A 71 1.97 8.02 -9.35
N TRP A 72 2.52 6.85 -9.68
CA TRP A 72 2.65 6.40 -11.05
C TRP A 72 1.46 5.52 -11.42
N THR A 73 0.91 5.74 -12.59
CA THR A 73 -0.24 4.99 -13.10
C THR A 73 0.07 4.49 -14.49
N GLY A 74 -0.45 3.33 -14.83
CA GLY A 74 -0.23 2.71 -16.12
C GLY A 74 -0.63 1.25 -16.06
N THR A 75 -0.03 0.46 -16.94
CA THR A 75 -0.31 -0.96 -17.06
C THR A 75 0.97 -1.77 -17.06
N LEU A 76 0.94 -2.92 -16.39
CA LEU A 76 1.91 -4.00 -16.58
C LEU A 76 1.20 -5.08 -17.39
N ASP A 77 1.64 -5.30 -18.63
CA ASP A 77 0.86 -5.99 -19.65
C ASP A 77 -0.54 -5.34 -19.74
N ASP A 78 -1.63 -6.11 -19.58
CA ASP A 78 -3.00 -5.58 -19.57
C ASP A 78 -3.54 -5.28 -18.15
N CYS A 79 -2.68 -5.29 -17.12
CA CYS A 79 -3.09 -5.08 -15.74
C CYS A 79 -2.90 -3.62 -15.32
N PRO A 80 -3.99 -2.86 -15.05
CA PRO A 80 -3.88 -1.51 -14.50
C PRO A 80 -3.27 -1.55 -13.11
N VAL A 81 -2.19 -0.80 -12.90
CA VAL A 81 -1.51 -0.73 -11.62
C VAL A 81 -1.21 0.71 -11.24
N TRP A 82 -1.18 0.93 -9.94
CA TRP A 82 -0.64 2.14 -9.34
C TRP A 82 0.68 1.78 -8.65
N MET A 83 1.71 2.60 -8.81
CA MET A 83 2.98 2.46 -8.10
C MET A 83 3.28 3.70 -7.28
N ILE A 84 3.66 3.50 -6.02
CA ILE A 84 4.10 4.56 -5.11
C ILE A 84 5.37 4.06 -4.41
N GLU A 85 6.34 4.95 -4.26
CA GLU A 85 7.50 4.72 -3.41
C GLU A 85 7.08 4.88 -1.94
N ASP A 86 7.34 3.87 -1.12
CA ASP A 86 7.00 3.86 0.31
C ASP A 86 7.95 4.75 1.13
N LEU A 87 7.52 5.14 2.32
CA LEU A 87 8.20 6.06 3.24
C LEU A 87 9.26 5.37 4.12
N LEU A 88 9.82 4.24 3.70
CA LEU A 88 10.83 3.54 4.52
C LEU A 88 12.04 4.45 4.75
N GLY A 89 12.29 4.78 6.02
CA GLY A 89 13.43 5.60 6.44
C GLY A 89 13.25 7.10 6.26
N ASP A 90 12.04 7.59 5.97
CA ASP A 90 11.80 9.04 5.85
C ASP A 90 11.85 9.72 7.23
N PRO A 91 12.82 10.64 7.48
CA PRO A 91 12.90 11.37 8.74
C PRO A 91 11.72 12.34 8.95
N GLN A 92 10.92 12.64 7.91
CA GLN A 92 9.75 13.51 8.05
C GLN A 92 8.54 12.83 8.70
N ARG A 93 8.62 11.53 9.01
CA ARG A 93 7.59 10.74 9.71
C ARG A 93 7.41 11.10 11.21
N GLU A 94 7.87 12.28 11.61
CA GLU A 94 8.00 12.70 13.00
C GLU A 94 6.64 12.98 13.68
N ALA A 95 6.37 12.16 14.70
CA ALA A 95 5.66 12.39 15.96
C ALA A 95 4.22 12.92 16.02
N GLN A 96 3.60 13.41 14.93
CA GLN A 96 2.29 14.10 14.99
C GLN A 96 1.27 13.67 13.92
N GLU A 97 1.49 12.54 13.26
CA GLU A 97 0.59 12.02 12.23
C GLU A 97 -0.46 11.08 12.84
N ALA A 98 -1.70 11.18 12.37
CA ALA A 98 -2.71 10.20 12.76
C ALA A 98 -2.29 8.83 12.20
N PRO A 99 -2.35 7.72 12.96
CA PRO A 99 -1.78 6.44 12.53
C PRO A 99 -2.25 5.95 11.14
N HIS A 100 -3.49 6.29 10.76
CA HIS A 100 -4.06 5.93 9.47
C HIS A 100 -3.41 6.63 8.27
N GLU A 101 -2.78 7.80 8.46
CA GLU A 101 -2.11 8.56 7.39
C GLU A 101 -0.90 7.80 6.84
N ALA A 102 -0.23 7.01 7.68
CA ALA A 102 0.87 6.13 7.29
C ALA A 102 0.44 5.04 6.29
N ALA A 103 -0.86 4.76 6.16
CA ALA A 103 -1.43 3.81 5.20
C ALA A 103 -2.37 4.49 4.18
N PHE A 104 -2.36 5.82 4.08
CA PHE A 104 -3.25 6.58 3.20
C PHE A 104 -3.30 6.09 1.75
N PRO A 105 -2.18 5.76 1.08
CA PRO A 105 -2.21 5.19 -0.25
C PRO A 105 -3.01 3.90 -0.36
N CYS A 106 -2.97 3.06 0.66
CA CYS A 106 -3.72 1.80 0.70
C CYS A 106 -5.23 2.07 0.76
N TRP A 107 -5.67 3.06 1.56
CA TRP A 107 -7.07 3.45 1.64
C TRP A 107 -7.60 3.97 0.30
N VAL A 108 -6.87 4.88 -0.34
CA VAL A 108 -7.26 5.45 -1.65
C VAL A 108 -7.26 4.37 -2.73
N ALA A 109 -6.21 3.55 -2.84
CA ALA A 109 -6.13 2.51 -3.87
C ALA A 109 -7.22 1.44 -3.69
N ALA A 110 -7.50 1.01 -2.46
CA ALA A 110 -8.56 0.04 -2.19
C ALA A 110 -9.94 0.57 -2.60
N ARG A 111 -10.24 1.84 -2.28
CA ARG A 111 -11.49 2.51 -2.70
C ARG A 111 -11.55 2.78 -4.19
N ALA A 112 -10.42 3.03 -4.84
CA ALA A 112 -10.32 3.19 -6.28
C ALA A 112 -10.55 1.88 -7.05
N GLY A 113 -10.29 0.72 -6.43
CA GLY A 113 -10.56 -0.58 -7.05
C GLY A 113 -9.48 -1.64 -6.84
N ALA A 114 -8.34 -1.30 -6.22
CA ALA A 114 -7.28 -2.27 -5.98
C ALA A 114 -7.81 -3.47 -5.18
N ARG A 115 -7.36 -4.66 -5.58
CA ARG A 115 -7.64 -5.94 -4.90
C ARG A 115 -6.37 -6.62 -4.42
N VAL A 116 -5.22 -6.13 -4.88
CA VAL A 116 -3.90 -6.65 -4.53
C VAL A 116 -3.03 -5.49 -4.06
N LEU A 117 -2.33 -5.70 -2.95
CA LEU A 117 -1.19 -4.90 -2.54
C LEU A 117 0.06 -5.76 -2.72
N LEU A 118 1.03 -5.24 -3.45
CA LEU A 118 2.38 -5.79 -3.47
C LEU A 118 3.28 -4.78 -2.77
N HIS A 119 3.99 -5.25 -1.74
CA HIS A 119 4.91 -4.43 -0.95
C HIS A 119 6.31 -5.03 -0.98
N THR A 120 7.32 -4.17 -1.07
CA THR A 120 8.72 -4.57 -0.86
C THR A 120 9.31 -3.77 0.28
N SER A 121 10.13 -4.43 1.08
CA SER A 121 10.96 -3.79 2.09
C SER A 121 12.34 -4.43 2.08
N ALA A 122 13.30 -3.76 2.68
CA ALA A 122 14.57 -4.36 3.06
C ALA A 122 14.57 -4.58 4.57
N GLY A 123 15.29 -5.62 4.99
CA GLY A 123 15.48 -5.96 6.38
C GLY A 123 16.70 -6.86 6.53
N LEU A 124 16.91 -7.31 7.75
CA LEU A 124 18.00 -8.21 8.08
C LEU A 124 17.47 -9.65 8.17
N GLY A 125 18.22 -10.58 7.57
CA GLY A 125 18.03 -12.00 7.81
C GLY A 125 18.48 -12.36 9.21
N LEU A 126 17.60 -13.00 9.99
CA LEU A 126 17.99 -13.57 11.27
C LEU A 126 18.63 -14.94 11.03
N GLN A 127 19.80 -15.15 11.62
CA GLN A 127 20.43 -16.47 11.67
C GLN A 127 19.68 -17.34 12.69
N ARG A 128 19.49 -18.61 12.36
CA ARG A 128 18.98 -19.62 13.29
C ARG A 128 20.12 -20.56 13.62
N ASP A 129 20.10 -21.18 14.80
CA ASP A 129 21.12 -22.16 15.16
C ASP A 129 21.24 -23.24 14.06
N GLY A 130 22.42 -23.33 13.45
CA GLY A 130 22.70 -24.26 12.35
C GLY A 130 22.40 -23.76 10.93
N ASP A 131 21.96 -22.51 10.72
CA ASP A 131 21.73 -21.90 9.41
C ASP A 131 22.37 -20.51 9.30
N ALA A 132 23.10 -20.26 8.22
CA ALA A 132 23.72 -18.97 7.92
C ALA A 132 22.69 -17.87 7.59
N GLY A 133 21.43 -18.23 7.36
CA GLY A 133 20.35 -17.31 6.98
C GLY A 133 20.45 -16.83 5.53
N PRO A 134 19.50 -15.99 5.07
CA PRO A 134 19.52 -15.47 3.71
C PRO A 134 20.72 -14.53 3.50
N GLN A 135 21.42 -14.72 2.40
CA GLN A 135 22.55 -13.87 2.03
C GLN A 135 22.06 -12.47 1.63
N PRO A 136 22.87 -11.40 1.81
CA PRO A 136 22.56 -10.08 1.30
C PRO A 136 22.16 -10.12 -0.18
N GLY A 137 21.06 -9.45 -0.52
CA GLY A 137 20.50 -9.46 -1.89
C GLY A 137 19.52 -10.61 -2.19
N THR A 138 19.30 -11.53 -1.26
CA THR A 138 18.28 -12.58 -1.41
C THR A 138 16.87 -11.98 -1.37
N LEU A 139 16.04 -12.33 -2.35
CA LEU A 139 14.61 -11.99 -2.32
C LEU A 139 13.85 -13.02 -1.47
N VAL A 140 13.16 -12.55 -0.44
CA VAL A 140 12.42 -13.43 0.48
C VAL A 140 10.92 -13.20 0.30
N ALA A 141 10.17 -14.28 0.04
CA ALA A 141 8.72 -14.21 -0.05
C ALA A 141 8.09 -14.31 1.35
N LEU A 142 7.45 -13.22 1.80
CA LEU A 142 6.81 -13.17 3.11
C LEU A 142 5.64 -14.17 3.23
N ARG A 143 5.68 -14.96 4.30
CA ARG A 143 4.57 -15.85 4.67
C ARG A 143 3.67 -15.25 5.73
N ASP A 144 4.28 -14.51 6.65
CA ASP A 144 3.64 -13.92 7.81
C ASP A 144 4.48 -12.75 8.36
N HIS A 145 3.94 -12.03 9.35
CA HIS A 145 4.63 -10.93 10.01
C HIS A 145 4.23 -10.83 11.49
N VAL A 146 5.11 -10.23 12.29
CA VAL A 146 4.83 -9.82 13.66
C VAL A 146 4.97 -8.30 13.72
N ASN A 147 3.94 -7.62 14.21
CA ASN A 147 4.00 -6.18 14.41
C ASN A 147 4.52 -5.85 15.82
N LEU A 148 5.77 -5.41 15.91
CA LEU A 148 6.43 -4.99 17.15
C LEU A 148 6.48 -3.46 17.33
N SER A 149 5.81 -2.70 16.45
CA SER A 149 5.83 -1.22 16.51
C SER A 149 5.01 -0.63 17.66
N GLY A 150 4.16 -1.44 18.31
CA GLY A 150 3.24 -0.97 19.35
C GLY A 150 2.04 -0.16 18.83
N THR A 151 1.90 0.00 17.51
CA THR A 151 0.81 0.77 16.89
C THR A 151 0.27 0.12 15.62
N THR A 152 -0.83 0.64 15.09
CA THR A 152 -1.44 0.19 13.83
C THR A 152 -2.15 1.36 13.12
N PRO A 153 -2.16 1.39 11.77
CA PRO A 153 -2.97 2.36 11.01
C PRO A 153 -4.48 2.26 11.26
N LEU A 154 -4.93 1.23 11.99
CA LEU A 154 -6.32 1.02 12.35
C LEU A 154 -6.75 1.78 13.61
N VAL A 155 -5.82 2.44 14.32
CA VAL A 155 -6.15 3.25 15.50
C VAL A 155 -6.98 4.47 15.08
N GLY A 156 -8.07 4.72 15.82
CA GLY A 156 -8.89 5.93 15.65
C GLY A 156 -9.89 5.89 14.50
N LEU A 157 -10.13 4.73 13.86
CA LEU A 157 -11.06 4.60 12.73
C LEU A 157 -12.55 4.55 13.10
N GLY A 158 -12.92 4.91 14.33
CA GLY A 158 -14.30 4.90 14.79
C GLY A 158 -15.20 5.75 13.88
N GLY A 159 -16.23 5.15 13.28
CA GLY A 159 -17.16 5.83 12.36
C GLY A 159 -16.73 5.85 10.89
N SER A 160 -15.50 5.43 10.57
CA SER A 160 -15.07 5.25 9.17
C SER A 160 -15.86 4.14 8.48
N GLN A 161 -16.15 4.31 7.20
CA GLN A 161 -16.85 3.36 6.33
C GLN A 161 -15.89 2.69 5.33
N LEU A 162 -14.58 2.90 5.47
CA LEU A 162 -13.57 2.39 4.53
C LEU A 162 -13.26 0.90 4.72
N GLY A 163 -13.63 0.32 5.85
CA GLY A 163 -13.40 -1.08 6.16
C GLY A 163 -13.93 -1.49 7.53
N PRO A 164 -13.78 -2.77 7.92
CA PRO A 164 -14.15 -3.22 9.25
C PRO A 164 -13.22 -2.62 10.31
N LEU A 165 -13.77 -2.31 11.49
CA LEU A 165 -12.98 -1.81 12.63
C LEU A 165 -12.00 -2.88 13.17
N PHE A 166 -12.39 -4.15 13.09
CA PHE A 166 -11.62 -5.31 13.56
C PHE A 166 -11.44 -6.32 12.42
N PRO A 167 -10.52 -6.06 11.46
CA PRO A 167 -10.27 -6.98 10.36
C PRO A 167 -9.62 -8.28 10.85
N ASP A 168 -9.95 -9.41 10.20
CA ASP A 168 -9.20 -10.66 10.37
C ASP A 168 -7.81 -10.51 9.76
N VAL A 169 -6.78 -10.83 10.55
CA VAL A 169 -5.37 -10.77 10.14
C VAL A 169 -4.75 -12.17 10.02
N THR A 170 -5.53 -13.23 10.28
CA THR A 170 -5.07 -14.63 10.25
C THR A 170 -4.52 -15.04 8.89
N ARG A 171 -5.01 -14.42 7.80
CA ARG A 171 -4.59 -14.73 6.42
C ARG A 171 -4.28 -13.47 5.61
N LEU A 172 -3.55 -12.53 6.21
CA LEU A 172 -3.16 -11.26 5.55
C LEU A 172 -2.32 -11.51 4.28
N HIS A 173 -1.36 -12.43 4.35
CA HIS A 173 -0.44 -12.74 3.24
C HIS A 173 -1.02 -13.84 2.35
N HIS A 174 -1.59 -13.45 1.21
CA HIS A 174 -2.31 -14.35 0.31
C HIS A 174 -1.43 -15.50 -0.24
N VAL A 175 -1.71 -16.73 0.19
CA VAL A 175 -0.94 -17.93 -0.19
C VAL A 175 -0.84 -18.16 -1.70
N GLY A 176 -1.92 -17.89 -2.44
CA GLY A 176 -1.92 -18.03 -3.91
C GLY A 176 -0.95 -17.08 -4.62
N LEU A 177 -0.86 -15.81 -4.19
CA LEU A 177 0.06 -14.84 -4.77
C LEU A 177 1.51 -15.23 -4.47
N ARG A 178 1.78 -15.67 -3.23
CA ARG A 178 3.10 -16.19 -2.85
C ARG A 178 3.51 -17.39 -3.69
N ARG A 179 2.62 -18.37 -3.87
CA ARG A 179 2.89 -19.55 -4.72
C ARG A 179 3.17 -19.15 -6.18
N ALA A 180 2.40 -18.21 -6.73
CA ALA A 180 2.61 -17.71 -8.09
C ALA A 180 3.97 -17.00 -8.23
N ALA A 181 4.36 -16.19 -7.24
CA ALA A 181 5.65 -15.52 -7.21
C ALA A 181 6.81 -16.51 -7.16
N LEU A 182 6.76 -17.50 -6.25
CA LEU A 182 7.79 -18.54 -6.13
C LEU A 182 7.92 -19.37 -7.42
N ALA A 183 6.81 -19.79 -8.01
CA ALA A 183 6.83 -20.51 -9.28
C ALA A 183 7.41 -19.66 -10.43
N ARG A 184 7.20 -18.34 -10.41
CA ARG A 184 7.80 -17.42 -11.39
C ARG A 184 9.30 -17.24 -11.14
N ALA A 185 9.73 -17.15 -9.89
CA ALA A 185 11.14 -17.08 -9.50
C ALA A 185 11.92 -18.31 -9.99
N GLU A 186 11.38 -19.51 -9.74
CA GLU A 186 11.98 -20.78 -10.19
C GLU A 186 12.17 -20.82 -11.71
N ARG A 187 11.13 -20.44 -12.49
CA ARG A 187 11.21 -20.34 -13.96
C ARG A 187 12.22 -19.30 -14.46
N ARG A 188 12.65 -18.38 -13.61
CA ARG A 188 13.66 -17.34 -13.91
C ARG A 188 15.04 -17.68 -13.36
N GLY A 189 15.21 -18.84 -12.72
CA GLY A 189 16.47 -19.24 -12.08
C GLY A 189 16.77 -18.48 -10.79
N LEU A 190 15.78 -17.81 -10.21
CA LEU A 190 15.89 -17.16 -8.89
C LEU A 190 15.56 -18.20 -7.83
N ARG A 191 16.46 -18.40 -6.86
CA ARG A 191 16.31 -19.32 -5.72
C ARG A 191 16.17 -18.54 -4.44
#